data_AF-A0A6H1NN42-F1
#
_entry.id   AF-A0A6H1NN42-F1
#
_cell.length_a   1.000
_cell.length_b   1.000
_cell.length_c   1.000
_cell.angle_alpha   90.00
_cell.angle_beta   90.00
_cell.angle_gamma   90.00
#
_symmetry.space_group_name_H-M   'P 1'
#
loop_
_entity.id
_entity.type
_entity.pdbx_description
1 polymer ?
#
loop_
_entity_poly.entity_id
_entity_poly.type
_entity_poly.pdbx_seq_one_letter_code
_entity_poly.pdbx_strand_id
1 'polypeptide(L)'
;MAKTDSINGNANLLIEIAGFLQEGRPDAELTTMAREPRTHEVVAKQVARFAGFADDQYLDAVALFAALSTRLRTVGSDFVKIEDDTALRFLDDVLRYGQYVAPEAR
;
A
#
# COMPACT_ATOMS: atom_id res chain seq x y z
N MET A 1 5.73 12.89 1.73
CA MET A 1 5.73 12.11 0.48
C MET A 1 6.57 10.85 0.70
N ALA A 2 5.99 9.69 0.47
CA ALA A 2 6.70 8.42 0.56
C ALA A 2 7.85 8.35 -0.46
N LYS A 3 9.03 7.88 -0.04
CA LYS A 3 10.17 7.66 -0.93
C LYS A 3 9.94 6.36 -1.71
N THR A 4 9.49 6.46 -2.95
CA THR A 4 9.11 5.31 -3.82
C THR A 4 10.28 4.42 -4.24
N ASP A 5 11.51 4.81 -3.93
CA ASP A 5 12.74 4.05 -4.25
C ASP A 5 12.91 2.77 -3.41
N SER A 6 11.95 2.44 -2.54
CA SER A 6 11.98 1.26 -1.67
C SER A 6 10.64 0.54 -1.65
N ILE A 7 10.67 -0.79 -1.52
CA ILE A 7 9.47 -1.65 -1.38
C ILE A 7 8.57 -1.16 -0.23
N ASN A 8 9.16 -0.75 0.89
CA ASN A 8 8.43 -0.19 2.03
C ASN A 8 7.84 1.19 1.72
N GLY A 9 8.52 1.99 0.89
CA GLY A 9 8.00 3.26 0.40
C GLY A 9 6.78 3.09 -0.50
N ASN A 10 6.80 2.11 -1.40
CA ASN A 10 5.65 1.77 -2.25
C ASN A 10 4.48 1.23 -1.42
N ALA A 11 4.75 0.42 -0.38
CA ALA A 11 3.72 -0.01 0.56
C ALA A 11 3.03 1.17 1.26
N ASN A 12 3.82 2.15 1.72
CA ASN A 12 3.29 3.35 2.39
C ASN A 12 2.48 4.23 1.44
N LEU A 13 2.91 4.39 0.18
CA LEU A 13 2.16 5.16 -0.80
C LEU A 13 0.78 4.54 -1.09
N LEU A 14 0.70 3.20 -1.20
CA LEU A 14 -0.56 2.52 -1.48
C LEU A 14 -1.58 2.68 -0.33
N ILE A 15 -1.13 2.63 0.92
CA ILE A 15 -2.03 2.85 2.06
C ILE A 15 -2.41 4.32 2.21
N GLU A 16 -1.53 5.26 1.86
CA GLU A 16 -1.85 6.69 1.80
C GLU A 16 -2.94 6.97 0.74
N ILE A 17 -2.82 6.38 -0.46
CA ILE A 17 -3.85 6.52 -1.51
C ILE A 17 -5.19 5.94 -1.04
N ALA A 18 -5.18 4.76 -0.43
CA ALA A 18 -6.39 4.17 0.13
C ALA A 18 -7.02 5.05 1.22
N GLY A 19 -6.20 5.67 2.08
CA GLY A 19 -6.63 6.62 3.10
C GLY A 19 -7.26 7.88 2.50
N PHE A 20 -6.60 8.51 1.53
CA PHE A 20 -7.13 9.71 0.85
C PHE A 20 -8.42 9.45 0.09
N LEU A 21 -8.53 8.28 -0.53
CA LEU A 21 -9.77 7.83 -1.14
C LEU A 21 -10.89 7.75 -0.08
N GLN A 22 -10.61 7.14 1.07
CA GLN A 22 -11.56 7.01 2.17
C GLN A 22 -11.98 8.35 2.78
N GLU A 23 -11.06 9.29 2.90
CA GLU A 23 -11.33 10.64 3.37
C GLU A 23 -12.12 11.47 2.34
N GLY A 24 -11.82 11.28 1.04
CA GLY A 24 -12.47 11.94 -0.07
C GLY A 24 -13.76 11.27 -0.54
N ARG A 25 -14.26 10.26 0.20
CA ARG A 25 -15.49 9.56 -0.17
C ARG A 25 -16.61 10.58 -0.39
N PRO A 26 -17.31 10.54 -1.53
CA PRO A 26 -18.45 11.41 -1.73
C PRO A 26 -19.44 11.16 -0.60
N ASP A 27 -19.81 12.20 0.15
CA ASP A 27 -20.82 12.06 1.18
C ASP A 27 -22.09 11.48 0.54
N ALA A 28 -22.64 10.41 1.13
CA ALA A 28 -23.88 9.80 0.68
C ALA A 28 -25.00 10.85 0.65
N GLU A 29 -24.92 11.84 1.55
CA GLU A 29 -25.84 12.96 1.62
C GLU A 29 -25.73 13.90 0.39
N LEU A 30 -24.50 14.13 -0.11
CA LEU A 30 -24.23 14.95 -1.29
C LEU A 30 -24.49 14.23 -2.62
N THR A 31 -24.38 12.90 -2.66
CA THR A 31 -24.49 12.11 -3.90
C THR A 31 -25.84 11.43 -4.11
N THR A 32 -26.60 11.17 -3.04
CA THR A 32 -27.89 10.46 -3.14
C THR A 32 -29.05 11.13 -2.38
N MET A 33 -28.77 12.00 -1.40
CA MET A 33 -29.81 12.69 -0.61
C MET A 33 -30.12 14.12 -1.06
N ALA A 34 -29.57 14.58 -2.19
CA ALA A 34 -30.19 15.65 -2.98
C ALA A 34 -31.52 15.14 -3.57
N ARG A 35 -32.49 14.90 -2.70
CA ARG A 35 -33.69 14.14 -2.93
C ARG A 35 -34.82 15.07 -3.40
N GLU A 36 -34.87 15.26 -4.70
CA GLU A 36 -36.07 15.46 -5.53
C GLU A 36 -35.60 15.46 -6.99
N PRO A 37 -36.24 14.75 -7.93
CA PRO A 37 -35.84 14.88 -9.31
C PRO A 37 -36.18 16.31 -9.78
N ARG A 38 -35.14 17.09 -10.14
CA ARG A 38 -35.28 18.10 -11.21
C ARG A 38 -35.26 17.44 -12.60
N THR A 39 -35.15 16.11 -12.68
CA THR A 39 -34.90 15.35 -13.92
C THR A 39 -35.88 14.18 -14.10
N HIS A 40 -36.02 13.72 -15.33
CA HIS A 40 -36.94 12.65 -15.73
C HIS A 40 -36.59 11.31 -15.05
N GLU A 41 -37.60 10.50 -14.72
CA GLU A 41 -37.47 9.25 -13.94
C GLU A 41 -36.41 8.28 -14.52
N VAL A 42 -36.36 8.14 -15.84
CA VAL A 42 -35.39 7.28 -16.52
C VAL A 42 -33.95 7.74 -16.29
N VAL A 43 -33.71 9.06 -16.31
CA VAL A 43 -32.38 9.63 -16.06
C VAL A 43 -31.99 9.40 -14.60
N ALA A 44 -32.92 9.63 -13.66
CA ALA A 44 -32.69 9.37 -12.25
C ALA A 44 -32.32 7.90 -11.98
N LYS A 45 -33.00 6.95 -12.63
CA LYS A 45 -32.68 5.51 -12.52
C LYS A 45 -31.27 5.17 -13.04
N GLN A 46 -30.86 5.76 -14.16
CA GLN A 46 -29.52 5.49 -14.70
C GLN A 46 -28.41 6.13 -13.84
N VAL A 47 -28.63 7.33 -13.32
CA VAL A 47 -27.70 7.98 -12.39
C VAL A 47 -27.55 7.15 -11.12
N ALA A 48 -28.65 6.63 -10.56
CA ALA A 48 -28.59 5.76 -9.38
C ALA A 48 -27.80 4.46 -9.65
N ARG A 49 -27.99 3.84 -10.83
CA ARG A 49 -27.24 2.65 -11.22
C ARG A 49 -25.75 2.93 -11.39
N PHE A 50 -25.40 4.06 -12.02
CA PHE A 50 -24.01 4.49 -12.17
C PHE A 50 -23.36 4.77 -10.82
N ALA A 51 -24.06 5.48 -9.92
CA ALA A 51 -23.56 5.77 -8.58
C ALA A 51 -23.27 4.49 -7.79
N GLY A 52 -24.17 3.49 -7.82
CA GLY A 52 -23.93 2.19 -7.17
C GLY A 52 -22.71 1.46 -7.75
N PHE A 53 -22.58 1.41 -9.08
CA PHE A 53 -21.41 0.81 -9.71
C PHE A 53 -20.11 1.55 -9.35
N ALA A 54 -20.13 2.88 -9.33
CA ALA A 54 -18.96 3.69 -8.98
C ALA A 54 -18.54 3.47 -7.52
N ASP A 55 -19.50 3.33 -6.60
CA ASP A 55 -19.25 3.02 -5.19
C ASP A 55 -18.62 1.62 -5.03
N ASP A 56 -19.15 0.61 -5.72
CA ASP A 56 -18.58 -0.75 -5.73
C ASP A 56 -17.12 -0.75 -6.23
N GLN A 57 -16.86 -0.11 -7.37
CA GLN A 57 -15.50 -0.02 -7.93
C GLN A 57 -14.55 0.76 -7.02
N TYR A 58 -15.05 1.78 -6.34
CA TYR A 58 -14.29 2.55 -5.37
C TYR A 58 -13.89 1.68 -4.16
N LEU A 59 -14.83 0.92 -3.59
CA LEU A 59 -14.57 0.02 -2.47
C LEU A 59 -13.56 -1.08 -2.85
N ASP A 60 -13.71 -1.67 -4.03
CA ASP A 60 -12.79 -2.67 -4.56
C ASP A 60 -11.35 -2.11 -4.72
N ALA A 61 -11.21 -0.89 -5.24
CA ALA A 61 -9.90 -0.25 -5.41
C ALA A 61 -9.22 0.03 -4.07
N VAL A 62 -9.96 0.55 -3.08
CA VAL A 62 -9.44 0.77 -1.71
C VAL A 62 -8.98 -0.54 -1.09
N ALA A 63 -9.78 -1.61 -1.20
CA ALA A 63 -9.42 -2.93 -0.71
C ALA A 63 -8.15 -3.48 -1.39
N LEU A 64 -8.05 -3.32 -2.72
CA LEU A 64 -6.87 -3.73 -3.48
C LEU A 64 -5.60 -3.00 -3.04
N PHE A 65 -5.65 -1.68 -2.89
CA PHE A 65 -4.49 -0.90 -2.45
C PHE A 65 -4.04 -1.28 -1.03
N ALA A 66 -4.97 -1.47 -0.11
CA ALA A 66 -4.66 -1.94 1.24
C ALA A 66 -4.03 -3.34 1.24
N ALA A 67 -4.57 -4.26 0.43
CA ALA A 67 -4.04 -5.62 0.29
C ALA A 67 -2.63 -5.62 -0.31
N LEU A 68 -2.40 -4.85 -1.37
CA LEU A 68 -1.07 -4.71 -2.00
C LEU A 68 -0.06 -4.06 -1.06
N SER A 69 -0.45 -3.02 -0.33
CA SER A 69 0.40 -2.41 0.71
C SER A 69 0.85 -3.44 1.73
N THR A 70 -0.10 -4.25 2.23
CA THR A 70 0.19 -5.31 3.20
C THR A 70 1.17 -6.34 2.63
N ARG A 71 0.95 -6.79 1.38
CA ARG A 71 1.83 -7.75 0.72
C ARG A 71 3.25 -7.20 0.53
N LEU A 72 3.39 -5.96 0.06
CA LEU A 72 4.70 -5.32 -0.10
C LEU A 72 5.42 -5.18 1.25
N ARG A 73 4.71 -4.84 2.32
CA ARG A 73 5.29 -4.75 3.67
C ARG A 73 5.76 -6.10 4.21
N THR A 74 5.02 -7.18 3.97
CA THR A 74 5.46 -8.54 4.30
C THR A 74 6.73 -8.88 3.55
N VAL A 75 6.74 -8.70 2.21
CA VAL A 75 7.91 -8.99 1.38
C VAL A 75 9.12 -8.15 1.83
N GLY A 76 8.95 -6.86 2.09
CA GLY A 76 10.02 -6.00 2.59
C GLY A 76 10.58 -6.47 3.94
N SER A 77 9.73 -6.94 4.85
CA SER A 77 10.16 -7.48 6.15
C SER A 77 10.93 -8.80 5.99
N ASP A 78 10.47 -9.68 5.09
CA ASP A 78 11.15 -10.94 4.80
C ASP A 78 12.54 -10.70 4.17
N PHE A 79 12.67 -9.71 3.28
CA PHE A 79 13.96 -9.31 2.72
C PHE A 79 14.94 -8.81 3.78
N VAL A 80 14.50 -7.93 4.69
CA VAL A 80 15.34 -7.44 5.80
C VAL A 80 15.80 -8.59 6.68
N LYS A 81 14.93 -9.55 6.98
CA LYS A 81 15.30 -10.73 7.77
C LYS A 81 16.37 -11.59 7.08
N ILE A 82 16.29 -11.77 5.77
CA ILE A 82 17.30 -12.51 5.00
C ILE A 82 18.66 -11.79 5.03
N GLU A 83 18.67 -10.45 4.93
CA GLU A 83 19.89 -9.65 5.05
C GLU A 83 20.51 -9.76 6.44
N ASP A 84 19.69 -9.68 7.50
CA ASP A 84 20.15 -9.87 8.89
C ASP A 84 20.76 -11.28 9.10
N ASP A 85 20.09 -12.33 8.63
CA ASP A 85 20.61 -13.71 8.70
C ASP A 85 21.92 -13.87 7.92
N THR A 86 22.06 -13.17 6.79
CA THR A 86 23.28 -13.17 5.98
C THR A 86 24.42 -12.43 6.69
N ALA A 87 24.13 -11.27 7.28
CA ALA A 87 25.09 -10.50 8.07
C ALA A 87 25.54 -11.28 9.32
N LEU A 88 24.62 -11.96 9.99
CA LEU A 88 24.91 -12.84 11.13
C LEU A 88 25.82 -14.00 10.74
N ARG A 89 25.55 -14.68 9.61
CA ARG A 89 26.43 -15.75 9.11
C ARG A 89 27.81 -15.23 8.73
N PHE A 90 27.88 -14.07 8.08
CA PHE A 90 29.15 -13.44 7.76
C PHE A 90 29.95 -13.12 9.03
N LEU A 91 29.31 -12.55 10.06
CA LEU A 91 29.94 -12.28 11.34
C LEU A 91 30.41 -13.57 12.03
N ASP A 92 29.61 -14.63 12.00
CA ASP A 92 29.98 -15.94 12.55
C ASP A 92 31.19 -16.55 11.82
N ASP A 93 31.24 -16.44 10.49
CA ASP A 93 32.39 -16.89 9.68
C ASP A 93 33.65 -16.08 9.99
N VAL A 94 33.55 -14.75 10.13
CA VAL A 94 34.68 -13.90 10.54
C VAL A 94 35.16 -14.25 11.93
N LEU A 95 34.26 -14.54 12.88
CA LEU A 95 34.63 -14.90 14.25
C LEU A 95 35.24 -16.31 14.33
N ARG A 96 34.75 -17.26 13.54
CA ARG A 96 35.23 -18.67 13.57
C ARG A 96 36.48 -18.90 12.76
N TYR A 97 36.59 -18.27 11.60
CA TYR A 97 37.64 -18.56 10.61
C TYR A 97 38.51 -17.35 10.28
N GLY A 98 38.18 -16.17 10.79
CA GLY A 98 38.99 -14.97 10.59
C GLY A 98 40.36 -15.13 11.25
N GLN A 99 41.41 -14.87 10.48
CA GLN A 99 42.76 -14.70 11.01
C GLN A 99 43.12 -13.21 10.99
N TYR A 100 43.60 -12.73 12.12
CA TYR A 100 44.17 -11.39 12.20
C TYR A 100 45.49 -11.35 11.41
N VAL A 101 45.55 -10.49 10.39
CA VAL A 101 46.79 -10.18 9.67
C VAL A 101 47.23 -8.79 10.12
N ALA A 102 48.36 -8.74 10.82
CA ALA A 102 48.95 -7.47 11.23
C ALA A 102 49.32 -6.64 9.97
N PRO A 103 49.16 -5.30 10.00
CA PRO A 103 49.43 -4.45 8.84
C PRO A 103 50.84 -4.60 8.26
N GLU A 104 51.82 -4.95 9.09
CA GLU A 104 53.22 -5.13 8.69
C GLU A 104 53.47 -6.46 7.95
N ALA A 105 52.47 -7.35 7.89
CA ALA A 105 52.54 -8.66 7.24
C ALA A 105 51.82 -8.72 5.87
N ARG A 106 51.45 -7.56 5.30
CA ARG A 106 50.75 -7.43 4.02
C ARG A 106 51.66 -6.77 2.98
#